data_AF-A0A5S9MGW3-F1
#
_entry.id   AF-A0A5S9MGW3-F1
#
_cell.length_a   1.000
_cell.length_b   1.000
_cell.length_c   1.000
_cell.angle_alpha   90.00
_cell.angle_beta   90.00
_cell.angle_gamma   90.00
#
_symmetry.space_group_name_H-M   'P 1'
#
loop_
_entity.id
_entity.type
_entity.pdbx_description
1 polymer ?
#
loop_
_entity_poly.entity_id
_entity_poly.type
_entity_poly.pdbx_seq_one_letter_code
_entity_poly.pdbx_strand_id
1 'polypeptide(L)' 'MKKKAKRLKEAGVHRYNHNINTHHDHHAHITTTHTYDDRVSTIEQVKQSGMSPCSGVIIGMGETNQQIVEMAFCAQST' A
#
# COMPACT_ATOMS: atom_id res chain seq x y z
N MET A 1 -3.38 6.60 11.05
CA MET A 1 -4.06 7.25 9.91
C MET A 1 -5.55 7.51 10.11
N LYS A 2 -6.30 6.67 10.86
CA LYS A 2 -7.78 6.73 11.03
C LYS A 2 -8.41 8.13 11.09
N LYS A 3 -7.99 9.01 12.02
CA LYS A 3 -8.53 10.38 12.15
C LYS A 3 -8.34 11.22 10.88
N LYS A 4 -7.18 11.08 10.22
CA LYS A 4 -6.87 11.79 8.97
C LYS A 4 -7.71 11.25 7.82
N ALA A 5 -7.84 9.92 7.70
CA ALA A 5 -8.66 9.28 6.67
C ALA A 5 -10.13 9.71 6.77
N LYS A 6 -10.70 9.75 7.99
CA LYS A 6 -12.07 10.24 8.21
C LYS A 6 -12.25 11.68 7.73
N ARG A 7 -11.32 12.58 8.09
CA ARG A 7 -11.34 13.99 7.67
C ARG A 7 -11.27 14.14 6.15
N LEU A 8 -10.47 13.32 5.47
CA LEU A 8 -10.37 13.33 4.01
C LEU A 8 -11.69 12.88 3.37
N LYS A 9 -12.31 11.82 3.89
CA LYS A 9 -13.61 11.36 3.42
C LYS A 9 -14.70 12.41 3.63
N GLU A 10 -14.74 13.03 4.82
CA GLU A 10 -15.68 14.12 5.15
C GLU A 10 -15.48 15.33 4.22
N ALA A 11 -14.26 15.59 3.76
CA ALA A 11 -13.94 16.62 2.78
C ALA A 11 -14.28 16.22 1.32
N GLY A 12 -14.81 15.02 1.09
CA GLY A 12 -15.24 14.55 -0.24
C GLY A 12 -14.19 13.76 -1.03
N VAL A 13 -13.06 13.37 -0.43
CA VAL A 13 -12.07 12.55 -1.13
C VAL A 13 -12.63 11.16 -1.45
N HIS A 14 -12.53 10.75 -2.71
CA HIS A 14 -13.01 9.45 -3.18
C HIS A 14 -11.89 8.39 -3.23
N ARG A 15 -10.70 8.77 -3.73
CA ARG A 15 -9.55 7.87 -3.85
C ARG A 15 -8.34 8.38 -3.10
N TYR A 16 -7.54 7.45 -2.57
CA TYR A 16 -6.30 7.76 -1.86
C TYR A 16 -5.15 6.90 -2.38
N ASN A 17 -4.08 7.54 -2.85
CA ASN A 17 -2.91 6.85 -3.38
C ASN A 17 -1.93 6.45 -2.28
N HIS A 18 -1.62 5.15 -2.18
CA HIS A 18 -0.61 4.63 -1.28
C HIS A 18 -0.08 3.30 -1.80
N ASN A 19 1.12 3.31 -2.40
CA ASN A 19 1.74 2.10 -2.98
C ASN A 19 2.10 1.07 -1.90
N ILE A 20 2.47 -0.15 -2.27
CA ILE A 20 3.15 -1.11 -1.37
C ILE A 20 4.67 -1.10 -1.62
N ASN A 21 5.08 -0.51 -2.75
CA ASN A 21 6.45 -0.33 -3.25
C ASN A 21 7.07 -1.60 -3.81
N THR A 22 7.26 -2.64 -3.02
CA THR A 22 8.00 -3.87 -3.40
C THR A 22 7.54 -5.03 -2.52
N HIS A 23 8.13 -6.21 -2.73
CA HIS A 23 7.85 -7.40 -1.95
C HIS A 23 8.25 -7.19 -0.49
N HIS A 24 7.54 -7.81 0.45
CA HIS A 24 7.76 -7.59 1.88
C HIS A 24 9.21 -7.85 2.32
N ASP A 25 9.85 -8.90 1.77
CA ASP A 25 11.27 -9.23 2.01
C ASP A 25 12.25 -8.15 1.53
N HIS A 26 11.87 -7.38 0.51
CA HIS A 26 12.72 -6.35 -0.08
C HIS A 26 12.45 -4.97 0.52
N HIS A 27 11.31 -4.77 1.17
CA HIS A 27 10.90 -3.46 1.67
C HIS A 27 11.94 -2.81 2.59
N ALA A 28 12.49 -3.58 3.55
CA ALA A 28 13.46 -3.10 4.52
C ALA A 28 14.80 -2.67 3.89
N HIS A 29 15.14 -3.20 2.72
CA HIS A 29 16.34 -2.81 1.97
C HIS A 29 16.16 -1.49 1.21
N ILE A 30 14.91 -1.10 0.94
CA ILE A 30 14.56 0.10 0.17
C ILE A 30 14.16 1.26 1.08
N THR A 31 13.43 1.01 2.16
CA THR A 31 12.91 2.04 3.06
C THR A 31 12.98 1.58 4.50
N THR A 32 13.55 2.44 5.36
CA THR A 32 13.78 2.15 6.78
C THR A 32 12.90 2.99 7.71
N THR A 33 12.26 4.05 7.20
CA THR A 33 11.45 4.96 8.01
C THR A 33 10.04 4.41 8.30
N HIS A 34 9.59 3.44 7.51
CA HIS A 34 8.29 2.79 7.63
C HIS A 34 8.43 1.33 7.24
N THR A 35 7.67 0.46 7.89
CA THR A 35 7.66 -0.97 7.57
C THR A 35 6.66 -1.27 6.45
N TYR A 36 6.78 -2.46 5.86
CA TYR A 36 5.78 -2.98 4.93
C TYR A 36 4.38 -3.01 5.58
N ASP A 37 4.31 -3.48 6.82
CA ASP A 37 3.05 -3.58 7.57
C ASP A 37 2.41 -2.22 7.86
N ASP A 38 3.22 -1.17 8.08
CA ASP A 38 2.70 0.19 8.22
C ASP A 38 1.97 0.67 6.95
N ARG A 39 2.48 0.27 5.79
CA ARG A 39 1.88 0.60 4.48
C ARG A 39 0.58 -0.16 4.26
N VAL A 40 0.57 -1.46 4.53
CA VAL A 40 -0.66 -2.29 4.47
C VAL A 40 -1.71 -1.76 5.45
N SER A 41 -1.32 -1.46 6.69
CA SER A 41 -2.20 -0.88 7.71
C SER A 41 -2.79 0.46 7.27
N THR A 42 -2.05 1.27 6.52
CA THR A 42 -2.56 2.53 5.97
C THR A 42 -3.60 2.29 4.88
N ILE A 43 -3.38 1.35 3.97
CA ILE A 43 -4.36 0.95 2.93
C ILE A 43 -5.66 0.48 3.58
N GLU A 44 -5.57 -0.39 4.58
CA GLU A 44 -6.75 -0.90 5.30
C GLU A 44 -7.50 0.21 6.05
N GLN A 45 -6.80 1.15 6.69
CA GLN A 45 -7.44 2.30 7.33
C GLN A 45 -8.15 3.23 6.31
N VAL A 46 -7.62 3.35 5.10
CA VAL A 46 -8.25 4.11 4.00
C VAL A 46 -9.52 3.40 3.53
N LYS A 47 -9.48 2.08 3.30
CA LYS A 47 -10.66 1.28 2.96
C LYS A 47 -11.76 1.41 4.01
N GLN A 48 -11.40 1.24 5.28
CA GLN A 48 -12.32 1.35 6.42
C GLN A 48 -12.98 2.73 6.53
N SER A 49 -12.34 3.79 6.00
CA SER A 49 -12.92 5.13 5.95
C SER A 49 -13.91 5.34 4.79
N GLY A 50 -14.14 4.32 3.95
CA GLY A 50 -15.02 4.41 2.78
C GLY A 50 -14.40 5.12 1.58
N MET A 51 -13.07 5.27 1.56
CA MET A 51 -12.32 5.72 0.38
C MET A 51 -11.77 4.51 -0.38
N SER A 52 -11.65 4.62 -1.70
CA SER A 52 -11.03 3.59 -2.54
C SER A 52 -9.50 3.79 -2.55
N PRO A 53 -8.71 2.84 -2.04
CA PRO A 53 -7.26 2.93 -2.18
C PRO A 53 -6.86 2.75 -3.65
N CYS A 54 -5.79 3.44 -4.04
CA CYS A 54 -5.03 3.16 -5.25
C CYS A 54 -3.64 2.74 -4.80
N SER A 55 -3.28 1.48 -5.04
CA SER A 55 -1.99 0.92 -4.65
C SER A 55 -1.34 0.19 -5.81
N GLY A 56 -0.05 -0.09 -5.66
CA GLY A 56 0.76 -0.73 -6.66
C GLY A 56 2.19 -0.97 -6.17
N VAL A 57 2.98 -1.60 -7.03
CA VAL A 57 4.38 -1.94 -6.79
C VAL A 57 5.25 -1.37 -7.90
N ILE A 58 6.53 -1.18 -7.60
CA ILE A 58 7.58 -0.83 -8.54
C ILE A 58 8.34 -2.12 -8.80
N ILE A 59 8.50 -2.50 -10.07
CA ILE A 59 9.22 -3.71 -10.45
C ILE A 59 10.65 -3.33 -10.85
N GLY A 60 11.63 -4.13 -10.42
CA GLY A 60 13.04 -3.92 -10.74
C GLY A 60 13.85 -3.36 -9.57
N MET A 61 13.39 -3.55 -8.34
CA MET A 61 14.08 -3.16 -7.10
C MET A 61 14.95 -4.29 -6.53
N GLY A 62 15.13 -5.37 -7.28
CA GLY A 62 15.91 -6.56 -6.88
C GLY A 62 15.05 -7.79 -6.57
N GLU A 63 13.75 -7.73 -6.87
CA GLU A 63 12.83 -8.85 -6.68
C GLU A 63 13.11 -9.98 -7.68
N THR A 64 12.87 -11.21 -7.24
CA THR A 64 12.83 -12.38 -8.12
C THR A 64 11.53 -12.41 -8.94
N ASN A 65 11.54 -13.14 -10.06
CA ASN A 65 10.34 -13.34 -10.87
C ASN A 65 9.16 -13.93 -10.06
N GLN A 66 9.46 -14.82 -9.10
CA GLN A 66 8.45 -15.39 -8.21
C GLN A 66 7.79 -14.32 -7.34
N GLN A 67 8.57 -13.44 -6.73
CA GLN A 67 8.06 -12.34 -5.91
C GLN A 67 7.28 -11.31 -6.74
N ILE A 68 7.63 -11.09 -8.01
CA ILE A 68 6.84 -10.24 -8.92
C ILE A 68 5.44 -10.83 -9.13
N VAL A 69 5.36 -12.14 -9.35
CA VAL A 69 4.07 -12.85 -9.50
C VAL A 69 3.25 -12.76 -8.21
N GLU A 70 3.88 -13.00 -7.05
CA GLU A 70 3.22 -12.88 -5.74
C GLU A 70 2.68 -11.47 -5.48
N MET A 71 3.47 -10.44 -5.77
CA MET A 71 3.03 -9.05 -5.68
C MET A 71 1.84 -8.76 -6.60
N ALA A 72 1.82 -9.31 -7.82
CA ALA A 72 0.72 -9.12 -8.75
C ALA A 72 -0.59 -9.74 -8.24
N PHE A 73 -0.53 -10.90 -7.57
CA PHE A 73 -1.72 -11.50 -6.92
C PHE A 73 -2.13 -10.74 -5.65
N CYS A 74 -1.16 -10.27 -4.86
CA CYS A 74 -1.44 -9.49 -3.65
C CYS A 74 -2.14 -8.17 -4.00
N ALA A 75 -1.68 -7.46 -5.04
CA ALA A 75 -2.26 -6.19 -5.49
C ALA A 75 -3.69 -6.31 -6.06
N GLN A 76 -4.10 -7.49 -6.53
CA GLN A 76 -5.50 -7.72 -6.93
C GLN A 76 -6.46 -7.81 -5.74
N SER A 77 -5.93 -8.14 -4.56
CA SER A 77 -6.70 -8.34 -3.34
C SER A 77 -6.79 -7.07 -2.47
N THR A 78 -6.07 -6.00 -2.87
CA THR A 78 -6.09 -4.68 -2.20
C THR A 78 -7.10 -3.76 -2.82
#